data_AF-A0A4S2FEA4-F1
#
_entry.id   AF-A0A4S2FEA4-F1
#
_cell.length_a   1.000
_cell.length_b   1.000
_cell.length_c   1.000
_cell.angle_alpha   90.00
_cell.angle_beta   90.00
_cell.angle_gamma   90.00
#
_symmetry.space_group_name_H-M   'P 1'
#
loop_
_entity.id
_entity.type
_entity.pdbx_description
1 polymer ?
#
loop_
_entity_poly.entity_id
_entity_poly.type
_entity_poly.pdbx_seq_one_letter_code
_entity_poly.pdbx_strand_id
1 'polypeptide(L)'
;MELVAEYLANLGLDAVKQHADSKIDEHKLKCALKEYIEREKKYNSVCTMAEECDFQGLIEYISQELLDDVTQRVFSIKKNERREAHEKIISKAIAKSKASTEKSRGRVRSIIATCLEIIRNFFKDKISFPEYYLASEMIDEINENTIIAVNSASLALQGAIKESNLYSVEKMSQMVADEQTPQVEKQLTKLFAGMSVEHRLYPYYGYTYNGKNLKSIPLSVDAERKYPAKLNCKATIRVGDRYFDDTTMDPFVFAYRNQLKLVLSVSEAVKLLGDEPDPIQNEATQLIGKDIVINPPEFPKAFPCAIKVGEKTYFDYILLRTEKILDDGTYIINNREQVDSAPIIYFEVKMNPKNPKKVDFKINQTKANNRELLNYARFMDELIRAKDLHIYMLDAKKDFIAGIVDNVNYESGFPSIPEEIDFLQRVCAIENYFKVEMNTHRDISLEEYNNIVKISDLILNDEVESTWEEASFSGVVGEAMRKQFENIDSSIAMLSYIGECNVKLLDAEFKFKYMHILKCAVIQNLDKIKSRVSILDDGDPIRIKFVPGEDNRVIDTLHIPKELEDET
;
A
#
# COMPACT_ATOMS: atom_id res chain seq x y z
N MET A 1 109.42 -12.30 72.03
CA MET A 1 108.29 -12.23 72.97
C MET A 1 107.07 -11.85 72.14
N GLU A 2 106.50 -12.77 71.37
CA GLU A 2 105.62 -13.89 71.82
C GLU A 2 104.39 -13.36 72.56
N LEU A 3 103.20 -13.78 72.12
CA LEU A 3 101.83 -13.41 72.57
C LEU A 3 101.03 -12.35 71.77
N VAL A 4 101.37 -12.03 70.52
CA VAL A 4 100.43 -11.29 69.62
C VAL A 4 100.17 -12.02 68.30
N ALA A 5 101.04 -12.98 67.93
CA ALA A 5 100.81 -13.89 66.81
C ALA A 5 99.68 -14.91 67.06
N GLU A 6 99.23 -15.08 68.31
CA GLU A 6 98.29 -16.15 68.70
C GLU A 6 96.86 -15.67 68.98
N TYR A 7 96.57 -14.36 68.97
CA TYR A 7 95.22 -13.84 69.20
C TYR A 7 94.54 -13.24 67.95
N LEU A 8 95.29 -13.04 66.86
CA LEU A 8 94.75 -12.49 65.59
C LEU A 8 94.32 -13.57 64.59
N ALA A 9 94.17 -14.83 65.03
CA ALA A 9 93.90 -15.98 64.18
C ALA A 9 92.46 -16.52 64.22
N ASN A 10 91.52 -15.94 65.00
CA ASN A 10 90.23 -16.62 65.24
C ASN A 10 88.93 -15.83 65.07
N LEU A 11 88.93 -14.59 64.59
CA LEU A 11 87.68 -13.90 64.27
C LEU A 11 87.83 -13.21 62.93
N GLY A 12 87.19 -13.82 61.92
CA GLY A 12 86.98 -13.19 60.62
C GLY A 12 86.77 -14.09 59.40
N LEU A 13 86.83 -15.41 59.58
CA LEU A 13 86.90 -16.32 58.45
C LEU A 13 86.18 -17.65 58.64
N ASP A 14 85.15 -17.70 59.49
CA ASP A 14 84.26 -18.87 59.57
C ASP A 14 83.18 -18.87 58.48
N ALA A 15 82.81 -17.71 57.94
CA ALA A 15 81.81 -17.64 56.88
C ALA A 15 82.35 -18.02 55.49
N VAL A 16 83.65 -17.85 55.24
CA VAL A 16 84.26 -18.20 53.94
C VAL A 16 84.59 -19.70 53.85
N LYS A 17 84.82 -20.38 54.98
CA LYS A 17 85.07 -21.83 55.03
C LYS A 17 83.84 -22.68 54.68
N GLN A 18 82.62 -22.14 54.70
CA GLN A 18 81.41 -22.87 54.29
C GLN A 18 81.23 -23.00 52.77
N HIS A 19 81.98 -22.25 51.94
CA HIS A 19 81.72 -22.14 50.50
C HIS A 19 82.93 -22.40 49.59
N ALA A 20 84.08 -22.80 50.13
CA ALA A 20 85.25 -23.18 49.33
C ALA A 20 86.12 -24.24 50.04
N ASP A 21 86.35 -25.38 49.38
CA ASP A 21 87.13 -26.52 49.89
C ASP A 21 88.66 -26.30 49.93
N SER A 22 89.16 -25.10 49.62
CA SER A 22 90.59 -24.82 49.60
C SER A 22 91.00 -23.80 50.68
N LYS A 23 92.05 -24.14 51.44
CA LYS A 23 92.67 -23.25 52.43
C LYS A 23 93.12 -21.95 51.73
N ILE A 24 92.41 -20.86 51.98
CA ILE A 24 92.81 -19.52 51.54
C ILE A 24 94.12 -19.16 52.26
N ASP A 25 95.12 -18.74 51.49
CA ASP A 25 96.40 -18.25 52.04
C ASP A 25 96.20 -16.82 52.58
N GLU A 26 95.68 -16.78 53.81
CA GLU A 26 95.36 -15.57 54.56
C GLU A 26 96.57 -14.64 54.69
N HIS A 27 97.76 -15.22 54.84
CA HIS A 27 99.01 -14.47 54.93
C HIS A 27 99.26 -13.69 53.63
N LYS A 28 99.02 -14.32 52.47
CA LYS A 28 99.24 -13.67 51.16
C LYS A 28 98.23 -12.57 50.86
N LEU A 29 96.96 -12.73 51.24
CA LEU A 29 95.95 -11.67 51.10
C LEU A 29 96.23 -10.49 52.05
N LYS A 30 96.56 -10.79 53.32
CA LYS A 30 96.95 -9.76 54.29
C LYS A 30 98.22 -9.02 53.85
N CYS A 31 99.21 -9.72 53.27
CA CYS A 31 100.39 -9.10 52.68
C CYS A 31 100.04 -8.15 51.52
N ALA A 32 99.19 -8.58 50.57
CA ALA A 32 98.81 -7.74 49.43
C ALA A 32 98.02 -6.48 49.84
N LEU A 33 97.10 -6.62 50.80
CA LEU A 33 96.39 -5.48 51.38
C LEU A 33 97.36 -4.56 52.14
N LYS A 34 98.26 -5.12 52.95
CA LYS A 34 99.27 -4.35 53.69
C LYS A 34 100.23 -3.60 52.76
N GLU A 35 100.68 -4.21 51.65
CA GLU A 35 101.53 -3.56 50.65
C GLU A 35 100.81 -2.41 49.93
N TYR A 36 99.51 -2.56 49.64
CA TYR A 36 98.70 -1.47 49.10
C TYR A 36 98.55 -0.33 50.12
N ILE A 37 98.22 -0.67 51.36
CA ILE A 37 98.01 0.30 52.44
C ILE A 37 99.31 1.04 52.80
N GLU A 38 100.46 0.38 52.84
CA GLU A 38 101.77 1.03 53.09
C GLU A 38 102.17 1.98 51.94
N ARG A 39 101.76 1.69 50.69
CA ARG A 39 101.89 2.65 49.58
C ARG A 39 101.00 3.88 49.81
N GLU A 40 99.74 3.68 50.18
CA GLU A 40 98.82 4.77 50.49
C GLU A 40 99.25 5.58 51.72
N LYS A 41 99.91 4.95 52.70
CA LYS A 41 100.47 5.62 53.89
C LYS A 41 101.55 6.63 53.52
N LYS A 42 102.42 6.31 52.56
CA LYS A 42 103.42 7.26 52.02
C LYS A 42 102.73 8.46 51.38
N TYR A 43 101.66 8.25 50.60
CA TYR A 43 100.87 9.34 50.04
C TYR A 43 100.16 10.15 51.13
N ASN A 44 99.68 9.52 52.21
CA ASN A 44 99.02 10.22 53.32
C ASN A 44 99.98 11.13 54.11
N SER A 45 101.26 10.79 54.22
CA SER A 45 102.27 11.63 54.89
C SER A 45 102.60 12.95 54.17
N VAL A 46 102.10 13.14 52.95
CA VAL A 46 102.33 14.35 52.12
C VAL A 46 101.04 15.15 51.86
N CYS A 47 99.93 14.78 52.51
CA CYS A 47 98.61 15.39 52.29
C CYS A 47 98.38 16.66 53.11
N THR A 48 97.45 17.50 52.63
CA THR A 48 97.07 18.78 53.26
C THR A 48 96.15 18.56 54.48
N MET A 49 96.14 19.49 55.46
CA MET A 49 95.30 19.42 56.69
C MET A 49 93.81 19.13 56.44
N ALA A 50 93.26 19.49 55.28
CA ALA A 50 91.84 19.27 54.95
C ALA A 50 91.51 17.81 54.53
N GLU A 51 92.54 17.01 54.23
CA GLU A 51 92.47 15.61 53.81
C GLU A 51 93.00 14.66 54.91
N GLU A 52 93.39 15.21 56.04
CA GLU A 52 93.90 14.49 57.20
C GLU A 52 92.78 13.64 57.80
N CYS A 53 92.91 12.33 57.65
CA CYS A 53 92.07 11.33 58.31
C CYS A 53 92.95 10.54 59.29
N ASP A 54 92.32 9.95 60.30
CA ASP A 54 92.98 9.01 61.21
C ASP A 54 93.31 7.73 60.42
N PHE A 55 94.41 7.80 59.66
CA PHE A 55 94.83 6.75 58.75
C PHE A 55 95.25 5.51 59.53
N GLN A 56 95.75 5.68 60.74
CA GLN A 56 96.04 4.57 61.65
C GLN A 56 94.75 3.82 62.03
N GLY A 57 93.67 4.53 62.36
CA GLY A 57 92.35 3.93 62.60
C GLY A 57 91.75 3.25 61.36
N LEU A 58 91.99 3.77 60.16
CA LEU A 58 91.60 3.13 58.90
C LEU A 58 92.39 1.84 58.63
N ILE A 59 93.70 1.86 58.88
CA ILE A 59 94.59 0.70 58.76
C ILE A 59 94.14 -0.41 59.70
N GLU A 60 93.80 -0.07 60.94
CA GLU A 60 93.32 -1.02 61.95
C GLU A 60 92.01 -1.67 61.49
N TYR A 61 91.04 -0.88 61.00
CA TYR A 61 89.79 -1.42 60.45
C TYR A 61 90.04 -2.37 59.27
N ILE A 62 90.87 -1.98 58.30
CA ILE A 62 91.15 -2.81 57.11
C ILE A 62 91.90 -4.10 57.48
N SER A 63 92.79 -4.04 58.47
CA SER A 63 93.65 -5.17 58.85
C SER A 63 92.98 -6.16 59.80
N GLN A 64 91.97 -5.71 60.56
CA GLN A 64 91.37 -6.50 61.64
C GLN A 64 89.87 -6.77 61.49
N GLU A 65 89.10 -5.90 60.81
CA GLU A 65 87.62 -5.98 60.80
C GLU A 65 87.01 -6.07 59.38
N LEU A 66 87.70 -5.56 58.35
CA LEU A 66 87.14 -5.50 56.99
C LEU A 66 86.84 -6.88 56.40
N LEU A 67 87.69 -7.87 56.64
CA LEU A 67 87.52 -9.20 56.03
C LEU A 67 86.21 -9.86 56.49
N ASP A 68 85.82 -9.66 57.75
CA ASP A 68 84.58 -10.15 58.36
C ASP A 68 83.35 -9.54 57.69
N ASP A 69 83.39 -8.22 57.48
CA ASP A 69 82.27 -7.44 56.95
C ASP A 69 82.03 -7.70 55.44
N VAL A 70 83.03 -8.24 54.73
CA VAL A 70 83.01 -8.39 53.27
C VAL A 70 82.28 -9.64 52.78
N THR A 71 82.03 -10.59 53.68
CA THR A 71 81.36 -11.86 53.35
C THR A 71 80.01 -11.63 52.64
N GLN A 72 79.10 -10.86 53.23
CA GLN A 72 77.77 -10.65 52.65
C GLN A 72 77.82 -9.83 51.35
N ARG A 73 78.79 -8.91 51.24
CA ARG A 73 79.02 -8.10 50.05
C ARG A 73 79.49 -8.93 48.85
N VAL A 74 80.29 -9.96 49.10
CA VAL A 74 80.90 -10.79 48.04
C VAL A 74 80.05 -12.01 47.73
N PHE A 75 79.36 -12.61 48.72
CA PHE A 75 78.70 -13.92 48.56
C PHE A 75 77.16 -13.90 48.61
N SER A 76 76.48 -12.78 48.93
CA SER A 76 74.99 -12.78 48.92
C SER A 76 74.43 -12.87 47.49
N ILE A 77 73.35 -13.64 47.31
CA ILE A 77 72.64 -13.85 46.04
C ILE A 77 71.80 -12.63 45.64
N LYS A 78 71.25 -11.88 46.61
CA LYS A 78 70.32 -10.78 46.35
C LYS A 78 71.05 -9.44 46.16
N LYS A 79 70.67 -8.70 45.11
CA LYS A 79 71.26 -7.38 44.77
C LYS A 79 71.16 -6.35 45.90
N ASN A 80 70.03 -6.31 46.60
CA ASN A 80 69.80 -5.32 47.67
C ASN A 80 70.69 -5.59 48.89
N GLU A 81 70.84 -6.84 49.31
CA GLU A 81 71.71 -7.21 50.43
C GLU A 81 73.19 -6.91 50.14
N ARG A 82 73.65 -7.13 48.88
CA ARG A 82 75.00 -6.73 48.46
C ARG A 82 75.19 -5.20 48.50
N ARG A 83 74.17 -4.44 48.12
CA ARG A 83 74.20 -2.97 48.15
C ARG A 83 74.23 -2.45 49.59
N GLU A 84 73.39 -2.98 50.47
CA GLU A 84 73.35 -2.63 51.89
C GLU A 84 74.67 -2.96 52.61
N ALA A 85 75.25 -4.13 52.33
CA ALA A 85 76.55 -4.50 52.87
C ALA A 85 77.67 -3.55 52.42
N HIS A 86 77.64 -3.09 51.15
CA HIS A 86 78.60 -2.10 50.65
C HIS A 86 78.51 -0.78 51.41
N GLU A 87 77.30 -0.23 51.56
CA GLU A 87 77.08 1.03 52.28
C GLU A 87 77.49 0.92 53.74
N LYS A 88 77.27 -0.24 54.38
CA LYS A 88 77.65 -0.51 55.77
C LYS A 88 79.17 -0.51 55.96
N ILE A 89 79.92 -1.19 55.07
CA ILE A 89 81.40 -1.22 55.10
C ILE A 89 81.96 0.20 54.95
N ILE A 90 81.46 0.94 53.97
CA ILE A 90 81.88 2.32 53.71
C ILE A 90 81.59 3.22 54.91
N SER A 91 80.42 3.07 55.53
CA SER A 91 80.02 3.87 56.70
C SER A 91 80.91 3.58 57.92
N LYS A 92 81.25 2.30 58.18
CA LYS A 92 82.18 1.92 59.26
C LYS A 92 83.59 2.47 59.03
N ALA A 93 84.10 2.37 57.82
CA ALA A 93 85.43 2.88 57.48
C ALA A 93 85.53 4.42 57.63
N ILE A 94 84.49 5.15 57.24
CA ILE A 94 84.41 6.61 57.45
C ILE A 94 84.39 6.96 58.94
N ALA A 95 83.66 6.18 59.76
CA ALA A 95 83.59 6.39 61.20
C ALA A 95 84.93 6.15 61.90
N LYS A 96 85.62 5.04 61.58
CA LYS A 96 86.91 4.65 62.19
C LYS A 96 88.06 5.56 61.79
N SER A 97 88.03 6.09 60.57
CA SER A 97 89.02 7.07 60.07
C SER A 97 88.76 8.51 60.52
N LYS A 98 87.69 8.76 61.28
CA LYS A 98 87.24 10.09 61.75
C LYS A 98 87.17 11.14 60.63
N ALA A 99 86.84 10.72 59.41
CA ALA A 99 86.80 11.60 58.23
C ALA A 99 85.59 12.56 58.31
N SER A 100 85.87 13.82 58.64
CA SER A 100 84.85 14.86 58.91
C SER A 100 84.44 15.67 57.67
N THR A 101 85.31 15.74 56.65
CA THR A 101 85.09 16.52 55.40
C THR A 101 84.66 15.64 54.23
N GLU A 102 83.96 16.19 53.22
CA GLU A 102 83.49 15.43 52.06
C GLU A 102 84.65 14.86 51.22
N LYS A 103 85.75 15.61 51.09
CA LYS A 103 86.97 15.14 50.43
C LYS A 103 87.65 13.99 51.17
N SER A 104 87.79 14.06 52.50
CA SER A 104 88.37 12.95 53.29
C SER A 104 87.48 11.70 53.24
N ARG A 105 86.15 11.85 53.27
CA ARG A 105 85.21 10.73 53.08
C ARG A 105 85.31 10.10 51.68
N GLY A 106 85.45 10.91 50.63
CA GLY A 106 85.65 10.45 49.27
C GLY A 106 86.94 9.63 49.12
N ARG A 107 88.02 10.05 49.77
CA ARG A 107 89.28 9.31 49.79
C ARG A 107 89.16 7.98 50.51
N VAL A 108 88.56 7.96 51.70
CA VAL A 108 88.30 6.71 52.46
C VAL A 108 87.47 5.74 51.63
N ARG A 109 86.43 6.22 50.93
CA ARG A 109 85.63 5.40 50.00
C ARG A 109 86.47 4.77 48.90
N SER A 110 87.36 5.55 48.29
CA SER A 110 88.22 5.06 47.21
C SER A 110 89.20 4.01 47.72
N ILE A 111 89.83 4.22 48.88
CA ILE A 111 90.75 3.24 49.47
C ILE A 111 90.03 1.93 49.75
N ILE A 112 88.86 2.00 50.39
CA ILE A 112 88.06 0.81 50.71
C ILE A 112 87.55 0.12 49.45
N ALA A 113 87.11 0.85 48.42
CA ALA A 113 86.70 0.26 47.15
C ALA A 113 87.83 -0.54 46.51
N THR A 114 89.06 -0.01 46.49
CA THR A 114 90.23 -0.73 45.98
C THR A 114 90.58 -1.93 46.85
N CYS A 115 90.49 -1.83 48.19
CA CYS A 115 90.67 -2.98 49.08
C CYS A 115 89.64 -4.09 48.81
N LEU A 116 88.36 -3.73 48.61
CA LEU A 116 87.30 -4.68 48.24
C LEU A 116 87.57 -5.33 46.89
N GLU A 117 88.17 -4.61 45.95
CA GLU A 117 88.54 -5.13 44.64
C GLU A 117 89.75 -6.08 44.71
N ILE A 118 90.76 -5.77 45.52
CA ILE A 118 91.88 -6.69 45.82
C ILE A 118 91.33 -7.99 46.43
N ILE A 119 90.42 -7.88 47.39
CA ILE A 119 89.78 -9.04 48.03
C ILE A 119 88.97 -9.84 47.00
N ARG A 120 88.14 -9.17 46.19
CA ARG A 120 87.34 -9.81 45.14
C ARG A 120 88.21 -10.57 44.14
N ASN A 121 89.31 -9.96 43.70
CA ASN A 121 90.22 -10.59 42.74
C ASN A 121 90.94 -11.80 43.35
N PHE A 122 91.29 -11.75 44.63
CA PHE A 122 91.91 -12.89 45.32
C PHE A 122 90.98 -14.12 45.41
N PHE A 123 89.66 -13.88 45.56
CA PHE A 123 88.65 -14.95 45.57
C PHE A 123 88.26 -15.42 44.16
N LYS A 124 88.35 -14.54 43.15
CA LYS A 124 87.98 -14.82 41.75
C LYS A 124 88.79 -15.98 41.14
N ASP A 125 90.05 -16.13 41.54
CA ASP A 125 90.97 -17.11 40.94
C ASP A 125 90.89 -18.52 41.57
N LYS A 126 90.05 -18.73 42.60
CA LYS A 126 90.09 -19.94 43.45
C LYS A 126 88.74 -20.66 43.65
N ILE A 127 87.65 -20.23 43.04
CA ILE A 127 86.30 -20.84 43.16
C ILE A 127 85.72 -21.13 41.76
N SER A 128 85.12 -22.30 41.52
CA SER A 128 84.51 -22.66 40.23
C SER A 128 83.21 -21.87 39.99
N PHE A 129 83.35 -20.72 39.34
CA PHE A 129 82.34 -19.70 39.04
C PHE A 129 81.29 -19.96 37.92
N PRO A 130 81.30 -21.02 37.08
CA PRO A 130 80.39 -21.10 35.91
C PRO A 130 78.89 -21.17 36.20
N GLU A 131 78.44 -21.76 37.31
CA GLU A 131 77.00 -21.97 37.58
C GLU A 131 76.29 -20.72 38.16
N TYR A 132 77.05 -19.79 38.74
CA TYR A 132 76.48 -18.61 39.42
C TYR A 132 76.27 -17.42 38.48
N TYR A 133 77.10 -17.26 37.44
CA TYR A 133 77.02 -16.10 36.55
C TYR A 133 75.92 -16.25 35.48
N LEU A 134 75.73 -17.46 34.94
CA LEU A 134 74.74 -17.71 33.88
C LEU A 134 73.28 -17.57 34.35
N ALA A 135 72.97 -17.83 35.62
CA ALA A 135 71.62 -17.65 36.17
C ALA A 135 71.24 -16.18 36.41
N SER A 136 72.23 -15.27 36.47
CA SER A 136 72.02 -13.85 36.79
C SER A 136 71.74 -12.99 35.56
N GLU A 137 72.31 -13.29 34.40
CA GLU A 137 72.10 -12.50 33.17
C GLU A 137 70.81 -12.91 32.44
N MET A 138 70.39 -14.18 32.50
CA MET A 138 69.16 -14.65 31.86
C MET A 138 67.85 -14.09 32.46
N ILE A 139 67.86 -13.65 33.72
CA ILE A 139 66.64 -13.17 34.40
C ILE A 139 66.34 -11.68 34.11
N ASP A 140 67.36 -10.87 33.85
CA ASP A 140 67.18 -9.43 33.64
C ASP A 140 66.75 -9.09 32.19
N GLU A 141 67.13 -9.89 31.18
CA GLU A 141 66.83 -9.64 29.75
C GLU A 141 65.40 -10.06 29.32
N ILE A 142 64.79 -11.04 29.99
CA ILE A 142 63.43 -11.53 29.69
C ILE A 142 62.34 -10.53 30.13
N ASN A 143 62.61 -9.68 31.11
CA ASN A 143 61.59 -8.82 31.72
C ASN A 143 61.32 -7.54 30.92
N GLU A 144 62.32 -6.96 30.24
CA GLU A 144 62.14 -5.71 29.47
C GLU A 144 61.45 -5.93 28.11
N ASN A 145 61.82 -6.99 27.38
CA ASN A 145 61.25 -7.25 26.04
C ASN A 145 59.78 -7.68 26.07
N THR A 146 59.34 -8.37 27.13
CA THR A 146 57.97 -8.87 27.26
C THR A 146 56.98 -7.73 27.55
N ILE A 147 57.39 -6.69 28.29
CA ILE A 147 56.53 -5.54 28.63
C ILE A 147 56.23 -4.66 27.40
N ILE A 148 57.22 -4.45 26.51
CA ILE A 148 57.05 -3.63 25.30
C ILE A 148 56.12 -4.33 24.29
N ALA A 149 56.29 -5.63 24.08
CA ALA A 149 55.46 -6.40 23.17
C ALA A 149 53.99 -6.45 23.63
N VAL A 150 53.73 -6.68 24.92
CA VAL A 150 52.37 -6.70 25.48
C VAL A 150 51.69 -5.32 25.38
N ASN A 151 52.40 -4.23 25.64
CA ASN A 151 51.83 -2.87 25.54
C ASN A 151 51.48 -2.48 24.09
N SER A 152 52.32 -2.84 23.13
CA SER A 152 52.05 -2.58 21.71
C SER A 152 50.84 -3.36 21.18
N ALA A 153 50.71 -4.64 21.53
CA ALA A 153 49.54 -5.45 21.20
C ALA A 153 48.25 -4.95 21.89
N SER A 154 48.35 -4.50 23.14
CA SER A 154 47.22 -3.91 23.89
C SER A 154 46.72 -2.61 23.25
N LEU A 155 47.62 -1.73 22.79
CA LEU A 155 47.25 -0.50 22.10
C LEU A 155 46.57 -0.77 20.74
N ALA A 156 47.08 -1.74 19.97
CA ALA A 156 46.48 -2.14 18.70
C ALA A 156 45.07 -2.74 18.90
N LEU A 157 44.89 -3.59 19.92
CA LEU A 157 43.58 -4.13 20.30
C LEU A 157 42.62 -3.04 20.78
N GLN A 158 43.09 -2.07 21.59
CA GLN A 158 42.28 -0.93 22.02
C GLN A 158 41.84 -0.03 20.85
N GLY A 159 42.70 0.14 19.83
CA GLY A 159 42.35 0.87 18.60
C GLY A 159 41.24 0.18 17.82
N ALA A 160 41.38 -1.12 17.56
CA ALA A 160 40.38 -1.92 16.85
C ALA A 160 39.04 -2.00 17.61
N ILE A 161 39.07 -2.09 18.95
CA ILE A 161 37.87 -2.06 19.81
C ILE A 161 37.21 -0.68 19.79
N LYS A 162 37.96 0.43 19.74
CA LYS A 162 37.37 1.77 19.67
C LYS A 162 36.65 2.02 18.35
N GLU A 163 37.17 1.51 17.24
CA GLU A 163 36.53 1.64 15.92
C GLU A 163 35.29 0.75 15.77
N SER A 164 35.34 -0.50 16.24
CA SER A 164 34.15 -1.37 16.25
C SER A 164 33.05 -0.86 17.19
N ASN A 165 33.44 -0.23 18.30
CA ASN A 165 32.52 0.30 19.31
C ASN A 165 32.01 1.72 18.99
N LEU A 166 32.48 2.38 17.91
CA LEU A 166 31.96 3.67 17.46
C LEU A 166 30.61 3.54 16.75
N TYR A 167 30.33 2.38 16.14
CA TYR A 167 29.07 2.09 15.45
C TYR A 167 28.21 1.07 16.21
N SER A 168 28.47 0.85 17.50
CA SER A 168 27.66 -0.04 18.35
C SER A 168 26.32 0.62 18.71
N VAL A 169 25.28 -0.21 18.82
CA VAL A 169 23.93 0.25 19.16
C VAL A 169 23.92 0.90 20.55
N GLU A 170 24.72 0.37 21.48
CA GLU A 170 24.82 0.85 22.85
C GLU A 170 25.38 2.28 22.89
N LYS A 171 26.44 2.56 22.12
CA LYS A 171 27.06 3.89 22.08
C LYS A 171 26.20 4.91 21.35
N MET A 172 25.56 4.52 20.24
CA MET A 172 24.60 5.40 19.57
C MET A 172 23.41 5.72 20.48
N SER A 173 22.89 4.73 21.22
CA SER A 173 21.79 4.92 22.18
C SER A 173 22.19 5.86 23.32
N GLN A 174 23.41 5.73 23.83
CA GLN A 174 23.94 6.65 24.85
C GLN A 174 24.12 8.08 24.31
N MET A 175 24.63 8.24 23.09
CA MET A 175 24.73 9.57 22.45
C MET A 175 23.37 10.22 22.25
N VAL A 176 22.32 9.45 21.95
CA VAL A 176 20.96 9.97 21.89
C VAL A 176 20.44 10.35 23.28
N ALA A 177 20.69 9.53 24.30
CA ALA A 177 20.31 9.82 25.69
C ALA A 177 21.02 11.08 26.24
N ASP A 178 22.24 11.33 25.80
CA ASP A 178 23.05 12.51 26.16
C ASP A 178 22.75 13.74 25.27
N GLU A 179 21.66 13.73 24.50
CA GLU A 179 21.22 14.80 23.58
C GLU A 179 22.25 15.16 22.47
N GLN A 180 23.16 14.24 22.11
CA GLN A 180 24.20 14.43 21.09
C GLN A 180 23.79 13.95 19.69
N THR A 181 22.53 14.17 19.31
CA THR A 181 21.98 13.71 18.02
C THR A 181 22.77 14.15 16.78
N PRO A 182 23.37 15.36 16.69
CA PRO A 182 24.18 15.72 15.52
C PRO A 182 25.44 14.87 15.34
N GLN A 183 25.97 14.31 16.43
CA GLN A 183 27.12 13.41 16.37
C GLN A 183 26.74 12.04 15.80
N VAL A 184 25.55 11.54 16.17
CA VAL A 184 24.96 10.31 15.62
C VAL A 184 24.71 10.48 14.12
N GLU A 185 24.13 11.60 13.70
CA GLU A 185 23.92 11.93 12.28
C GLU A 185 25.23 11.95 11.49
N LYS A 186 26.28 12.57 12.04
CA LYS A 186 27.61 12.61 11.41
C LYS A 186 28.23 11.22 11.29
N GLN A 187 28.05 10.35 12.28
CA GLN A 187 28.55 8.97 12.23
C GLN A 187 27.79 8.13 11.21
N LEU A 188 26.46 8.21 11.18
CA LEU A 188 25.65 7.52 10.17
C LEU A 188 25.99 8.00 8.76
N THR A 189 26.17 9.31 8.58
CA THR A 189 26.61 9.89 7.29
C THR A 189 27.97 9.34 6.86
N LYS A 190 28.94 9.25 7.79
CA LYS A 190 30.25 8.64 7.51
C LYS A 190 30.14 7.16 7.17
N LEU A 191 29.29 6.41 7.88
CA LEU A 191 29.03 5.00 7.60
C LEU A 191 28.50 4.80 6.18
N PHE A 192 27.44 5.52 5.80
CA PHE A 192 26.86 5.44 4.46
C PHE A 192 27.81 5.97 3.38
N ALA A 193 28.57 7.04 3.64
CA ALA A 193 29.59 7.53 2.72
C ALA A 193 30.69 6.48 2.48
N GLY A 194 31.15 5.81 3.54
CA GLY A 194 32.11 4.71 3.44
C GLY A 194 31.57 3.53 2.64
N MET A 195 30.33 3.10 2.92
CA MET A 195 29.66 2.05 2.14
C MET A 195 29.48 2.45 0.66
N SER A 196 29.19 3.72 0.39
CA SER A 196 28.88 4.23 -0.95
C SER A 196 30.06 4.14 -1.91
N VAL A 197 31.30 4.17 -1.42
CA VAL A 197 32.51 4.00 -2.25
C VAL A 197 32.52 2.63 -2.95
N GLU A 198 31.90 1.62 -2.33
CA GLU A 198 31.78 0.27 -2.89
C GLU A 198 30.56 0.11 -3.82
N HIS A 199 29.78 1.16 -4.03
CA HIS A 199 28.69 1.12 -5.01
C HIS A 199 29.28 1.04 -6.42
N ARG A 200 28.80 0.10 -7.25
CA ARG A 200 29.34 -0.14 -8.61
C ARG A 200 29.37 1.09 -9.51
N LEU A 201 28.44 2.01 -9.30
CA LEU A 201 28.34 3.29 -10.01
C LEU A 201 28.92 4.48 -9.25
N TYR A 202 29.75 4.29 -8.21
CA TYR A 202 30.44 5.40 -7.55
C TYR A 202 31.38 6.11 -8.56
N PRO A 203 31.46 7.46 -8.61
CA PRO A 203 30.91 8.45 -7.68
C PRO A 203 29.49 8.94 -8.00
N TYR A 204 28.77 8.32 -8.92
CA TYR A 204 27.42 8.75 -9.32
C TYR A 204 26.34 8.30 -8.34
N TYR A 205 26.45 7.09 -7.80
CA TYR A 205 25.50 6.52 -6.84
C TYR A 205 26.19 6.07 -5.57
N GLY A 206 25.44 6.09 -4.47
CA GLY A 206 25.82 5.57 -3.16
C GLY A 206 24.66 4.86 -2.48
N TYR A 207 24.83 4.48 -1.21
CA TYR A 207 23.82 3.81 -0.41
C TYR A 207 23.23 4.74 0.64
N THR A 208 21.95 4.54 0.93
CA THR A 208 21.23 5.17 2.04
C THR A 208 20.22 4.19 2.65
N TYR A 209 19.63 4.53 3.78
CA TYR A 209 18.60 3.75 4.44
C TYR A 209 17.30 4.56 4.51
N ASN A 210 16.19 3.95 4.06
CA ASN A 210 14.88 4.64 4.01
C ASN A 210 13.97 4.32 5.20
N GLY A 211 14.53 3.80 6.30
CA GLY A 211 13.78 3.37 7.48
C GLY A 211 13.29 1.91 7.42
N LYS A 212 13.39 1.25 6.26
CA LYS A 212 13.04 -0.17 6.10
C LYS A 212 14.15 -0.98 5.45
N ASN A 213 14.67 -0.50 4.33
CA ASN A 213 15.65 -1.19 3.50
C ASN A 213 16.83 -0.26 3.17
N LEU A 214 18.01 -0.85 2.97
CA LEU A 214 19.08 -0.18 2.24
C LEU A 214 18.60 0.11 0.82
N LYS A 215 18.99 1.25 0.24
CA LYS A 215 18.62 1.69 -1.10
C LYS A 215 19.76 2.46 -1.76
N SER A 216 19.91 2.29 -3.07
CA SER A 216 20.82 3.07 -3.88
C SER A 216 20.22 4.45 -4.19
N ILE A 217 21.00 5.51 -4.01
CA ILE A 217 20.60 6.90 -4.20
C ILE A 217 21.60 7.63 -5.11
N PRO A 218 21.14 8.46 -6.06
CA PRO A 218 22.04 9.31 -6.83
C PRO A 218 22.70 10.34 -5.92
N LEU A 219 24.01 10.56 -6.09
CA LEU A 219 24.80 11.54 -5.33
C LEU A 219 24.77 12.94 -5.96
N SER A 220 24.16 13.09 -7.15
CA SER A 220 23.95 14.38 -7.83
C SER A 220 22.77 14.31 -8.80
N VAL A 221 22.24 15.47 -9.20
CA VAL A 221 21.16 15.57 -10.20
C VAL A 221 21.63 15.03 -11.58
N ASP A 222 22.90 15.23 -11.93
CA ASP A 222 23.46 14.73 -13.18
C ASP A 222 23.59 13.20 -13.19
N ALA A 223 23.88 12.59 -12.03
CA ALA A 223 23.89 11.14 -11.88
C ALA A 223 22.53 10.52 -12.14
N GLU A 224 21.45 11.14 -11.62
CA GLU A 224 20.08 10.66 -11.84
C GLU A 224 19.67 10.75 -13.32
N ARG A 225 20.06 11.84 -14.02
CA ARG A 225 19.81 11.98 -15.45
C ARG A 225 20.60 10.96 -16.29
N LYS A 226 21.85 10.68 -15.91
CA LYS A 226 22.73 9.77 -16.63
C LYS A 226 22.42 8.30 -16.39
N TYR A 227 22.03 7.95 -15.16
CA TYR A 227 21.71 6.58 -14.73
C TYR A 227 20.32 6.52 -14.09
N PRO A 228 19.24 6.82 -14.83
CA PRO A 228 17.89 6.82 -14.27
C PRO A 228 17.54 5.42 -13.76
N ALA A 229 16.91 5.36 -12.59
CA ALA A 229 16.43 4.10 -12.04
C ALA A 229 15.26 3.58 -12.88
N LYS A 230 15.36 2.33 -13.36
CA LYS A 230 14.30 1.66 -14.12
C LYS A 230 14.12 0.23 -13.65
N LEU A 231 12.90 -0.29 -13.76
CA LEU A 231 12.59 -1.70 -13.53
C LEU A 231 12.43 -2.38 -14.88
N ASN A 232 13.28 -3.37 -15.13
CA ASN A 232 13.15 -4.23 -16.30
C ASN A 232 12.46 -5.53 -15.87
N CYS A 233 11.30 -5.81 -16.44
CA CYS A 233 10.46 -6.93 -16.04
C CYS A 233 10.16 -7.83 -17.23
N LYS A 234 10.17 -9.13 -17.00
CA LYS A 234 9.58 -10.13 -17.88
C LYS A 234 8.25 -10.56 -17.27
N ALA A 235 7.19 -10.41 -18.04
CA ALA A 235 5.84 -10.70 -17.58
C ALA A 235 5.02 -11.35 -18.69
N THR A 236 4.10 -12.21 -18.30
CA THR A 236 3.04 -12.68 -19.18
C THR A 236 1.93 -11.63 -19.20
N ILE A 237 1.51 -11.20 -20.39
CA ILE A 237 0.47 -10.19 -20.56
C ILE A 237 -0.85 -10.87 -20.85
N ARG A 238 -1.90 -10.50 -20.11
CA ARG A 238 -3.27 -10.98 -20.30
C ARG A 238 -4.27 -9.84 -20.28
N VAL A 239 -5.26 -9.86 -21.17
CA VAL A 239 -6.40 -8.94 -21.17
C VAL A 239 -7.69 -9.76 -21.28
N GLY A 240 -8.52 -9.74 -20.23
CA GLY A 240 -9.62 -10.70 -20.11
C GLY A 240 -9.10 -12.14 -20.17
N ASP A 241 -9.65 -12.97 -21.04
CA ASP A 241 -9.22 -14.37 -21.19
C ASP A 241 -8.11 -14.57 -22.23
N ARG A 242 -7.64 -13.48 -22.87
CA ARG A 242 -6.66 -13.53 -23.95
C ARG A 242 -5.24 -13.27 -23.44
N TYR A 243 -4.32 -14.18 -23.77
CA TYR A 243 -2.88 -14.00 -23.58
C TYR A 243 -2.24 -13.35 -24.81
N PHE A 244 -1.22 -12.53 -24.57
CA PHE A 244 -0.48 -11.83 -25.63
C PHE A 244 0.96 -12.32 -25.62
N ASP A 245 1.31 -13.11 -26.63
CA ASP A 245 2.62 -13.71 -26.89
C ASP A 245 3.24 -13.23 -28.22
N ASP A 246 2.45 -12.60 -29.09
CA ASP A 246 2.91 -12.02 -30.36
C ASP A 246 2.89 -10.48 -30.39
N THR A 247 3.47 -9.91 -31.44
CA THR A 247 3.56 -8.44 -31.66
C THR A 247 2.50 -7.91 -32.63
N THR A 248 1.54 -8.74 -33.06
CA THR A 248 0.57 -8.37 -34.11
C THR A 248 -0.46 -7.35 -33.62
N MET A 249 -0.71 -7.33 -32.31
CA MET A 249 -1.70 -6.47 -31.68
C MET A 249 -1.14 -5.92 -30.37
N ASP A 250 -1.18 -4.60 -30.22
CA ASP A 250 -0.80 -3.96 -28.96
C ASP A 250 -1.84 -4.29 -27.86
N PRO A 251 -1.43 -4.95 -26.75
CA PRO A 251 -2.33 -5.34 -25.68
C PRO A 251 -2.98 -4.13 -24.99
N PHE A 252 -2.33 -2.96 -24.95
CA PHE A 252 -2.91 -1.73 -24.41
C PHE A 252 -4.05 -1.23 -25.30
N VAL A 253 -3.86 -1.29 -26.62
CA VAL A 253 -4.90 -0.93 -27.59
C VAL A 253 -6.08 -1.89 -27.49
N PHE A 254 -5.83 -3.20 -27.38
CA PHE A 254 -6.91 -4.18 -27.18
C PHE A 254 -7.66 -3.97 -25.86
N ALA A 255 -6.95 -3.73 -24.76
CA ALA A 255 -7.53 -3.42 -23.46
C ALA A 255 -8.43 -2.19 -23.51
N TYR A 256 -7.95 -1.08 -24.12
CA TYR A 256 -8.74 0.13 -24.30
C TYR A 256 -9.99 -0.10 -25.15
N ARG A 257 -9.86 -0.75 -26.31
CA ARG A 257 -10.98 -0.99 -27.24
C ARG A 257 -12.09 -1.83 -26.65
N ASN A 258 -11.76 -2.72 -25.70
CA ASN A 258 -12.70 -3.60 -25.02
C ASN A 258 -13.06 -3.13 -23.60
N GLN A 259 -12.44 -2.04 -23.11
CA GLN A 259 -12.54 -1.56 -21.73
C GLN A 259 -12.25 -2.67 -20.69
N LEU A 260 -11.26 -3.52 -20.98
CA LEU A 260 -10.84 -4.63 -20.12
C LEU A 260 -9.55 -4.30 -19.39
N LYS A 261 -9.41 -4.79 -18.16
CA LYS A 261 -8.18 -4.67 -17.38
C LYS A 261 -7.07 -5.49 -18.02
N LEU A 262 -5.89 -4.89 -18.13
CA LEU A 262 -4.66 -5.55 -18.55
C LEU A 262 -3.91 -6.03 -17.30
N VAL A 263 -3.50 -7.30 -17.29
CA VAL A 263 -2.79 -7.93 -16.19
C VAL A 263 -1.41 -8.35 -16.67
N LEU A 264 -0.37 -7.89 -15.97
CA LEU A 264 1.02 -8.30 -16.16
C LEU A 264 1.41 -9.23 -15.01
N SER A 265 1.53 -10.53 -15.29
CA SER A 265 2.02 -11.51 -14.32
C SER A 265 3.53 -11.59 -14.39
N VAL A 266 4.22 -10.97 -13.44
CA VAL A 266 5.68 -10.79 -13.47
C VAL A 266 6.41 -12.07 -13.08
N SER A 267 7.21 -12.63 -13.99
CA SER A 267 8.02 -13.81 -13.74
C SER A 267 9.45 -13.47 -13.35
N GLU A 268 10.01 -12.39 -13.91
CA GLU A 268 11.35 -11.92 -13.61
C GLU A 268 11.33 -10.39 -13.52
N ALA A 269 12.10 -9.80 -12.60
CA ALA A 269 12.27 -8.37 -12.49
C ALA A 269 13.68 -8.04 -12.02
N VAL A 270 14.29 -7.03 -12.63
CA VAL A 270 15.61 -6.52 -12.27
C VAL A 270 15.54 -5.00 -12.23
N LYS A 271 15.99 -4.41 -11.12
CA LYS A 271 16.20 -2.97 -11.01
C LYS A 271 17.53 -2.59 -11.63
N LEU A 272 17.51 -1.61 -12.50
CA LEU A 272 18.67 -1.05 -13.18
C LEU A 272 18.84 0.43 -12.81
N LEU A 273 20.07 0.90 -12.85
CA LEU A 273 20.46 2.31 -12.75
C LEU A 273 21.16 2.66 -14.08
N GLY A 274 20.44 3.33 -14.98
CA GLY A 274 20.83 3.37 -16.39
C GLY A 274 20.70 1.99 -17.01
N ASP A 275 21.79 1.41 -17.51
CA ASP A 275 21.81 0.05 -18.07
C ASP A 275 22.47 -0.98 -17.13
N GLU A 276 22.98 -0.54 -15.98
CA GLU A 276 23.68 -1.40 -15.01
C GLU A 276 22.72 -1.92 -13.93
N PRO A 277 22.81 -3.19 -13.50
CA PRO A 277 22.03 -3.70 -12.37
C PRO A 277 22.31 -2.97 -11.06
N ASP A 278 21.25 -2.53 -10.40
CA ASP A 278 21.34 -1.96 -9.05
C ASP A 278 21.84 -3.05 -8.08
N PRO A 279 22.88 -2.82 -7.25
CA PRO A 279 23.25 -3.75 -6.19
C PRO A 279 22.10 -4.06 -5.22
N ILE A 280 21.12 -3.16 -5.08
CA ILE A 280 19.93 -3.33 -4.25
C ILE A 280 18.71 -3.71 -5.08
N GLN A 281 18.32 -4.99 -5.04
CA GLN A 281 17.22 -5.55 -5.85
C GLN A 281 15.85 -5.64 -5.14
N ASN A 282 15.74 -5.18 -3.88
CA ASN A 282 14.55 -5.37 -3.05
C ASN A 282 13.23 -4.93 -3.73
N GLU A 283 13.24 -3.81 -4.45
CA GLU A 283 12.06 -3.30 -5.19
C GLU A 283 11.66 -4.25 -6.33
N ALA A 284 12.63 -4.79 -7.08
CA ALA A 284 12.38 -5.72 -8.17
C ALA A 284 11.92 -7.09 -7.65
N THR A 285 12.58 -7.64 -6.61
CA THR A 285 12.20 -8.91 -5.99
C THR A 285 10.78 -8.89 -5.45
N GLN A 286 10.31 -7.74 -4.95
CA GLN A 286 8.93 -7.57 -4.47
C GLN A 286 7.88 -7.64 -5.59
N LEU A 287 8.26 -7.49 -6.86
CA LEU A 287 7.35 -7.58 -8.00
C LEU A 287 7.26 -9.00 -8.57
N ILE A 288 8.29 -9.82 -8.38
CA ILE A 288 8.32 -11.19 -8.89
C ILE A 288 7.16 -12.00 -8.26
N GLY A 289 6.38 -12.67 -9.11
CA GLY A 289 5.21 -13.44 -8.71
C GLY A 289 3.95 -12.60 -8.43
N LYS A 290 3.99 -11.27 -8.64
CA LYS A 290 2.81 -10.41 -8.51
C LYS A 290 2.17 -10.13 -9.87
N ASP A 291 0.86 -9.88 -9.80
CA ASP A 291 0.08 -9.34 -10.89
C ASP A 291 0.00 -7.81 -10.79
N ILE A 292 0.44 -7.12 -11.84
CA ILE A 292 0.24 -5.68 -12.00
C ILE A 292 -1.01 -5.50 -12.86
N VAL A 293 -2.03 -4.82 -12.29
CA VAL A 293 -3.29 -4.56 -12.98
C VAL A 293 -3.31 -3.12 -13.48
N ILE A 294 -3.48 -2.96 -14.79
CA ILE A 294 -3.56 -1.67 -15.48
C ILE A 294 -5.00 -1.49 -15.98
N ASN A 295 -5.65 -0.43 -15.51
CA ASN A 295 -6.97 -0.04 -16.03
C ASN A 295 -6.77 0.86 -17.25
N PRO A 296 -7.39 0.54 -18.39
CA PRO A 296 -7.34 1.43 -19.56
C PRO A 296 -8.06 2.76 -19.26
N PRO A 297 -7.73 3.84 -20.01
CA PRO A 297 -8.52 5.06 -19.97
C PRO A 297 -9.98 4.76 -20.35
N GLU A 298 -10.91 5.39 -19.64
CA GLU A 298 -12.32 5.26 -19.97
C GLU A 298 -12.64 5.88 -21.33
N PHE A 299 -13.63 5.33 -22.03
CA PHE A 299 -14.22 6.01 -23.18
C PHE A 299 -14.82 7.37 -22.77
N PRO A 300 -14.96 8.33 -23.71
CA PRO A 300 -15.66 9.58 -23.46
C PRO A 300 -17.01 9.35 -22.77
N LYS A 301 -17.43 10.29 -21.93
CA LYS A 301 -18.71 10.23 -21.23
C LYS A 301 -19.88 10.12 -22.22
N ALA A 302 -20.98 9.55 -21.76
CA ALA A 302 -22.22 9.51 -22.53
C ALA A 302 -22.65 10.93 -22.94
N PHE A 303 -23.20 11.07 -24.14
CA PHE A 303 -23.61 12.34 -24.71
C PHE A 303 -25.10 12.33 -25.08
N PRO A 304 -25.80 13.45 -24.90
CA PRO A 304 -27.25 13.53 -25.07
C PRO A 304 -27.64 13.66 -26.54
N CYS A 305 -28.55 12.79 -26.98
CA CYS A 305 -29.04 12.70 -28.35
C CYS A 305 -30.57 12.71 -28.41
N ALA A 306 -31.10 13.16 -29.53
CA ALA A 306 -32.47 12.89 -29.97
C ALA A 306 -32.45 11.96 -31.18
N ILE A 307 -33.50 11.15 -31.32
CA ILE A 307 -33.69 10.25 -32.46
C ILE A 307 -34.87 10.77 -33.29
N LYS A 308 -34.61 10.96 -34.58
CA LYS A 308 -35.59 11.51 -35.53
C LYS A 308 -35.73 10.63 -36.75
N VAL A 309 -36.91 10.67 -37.35
CA VAL A 309 -37.17 10.14 -38.68
C VAL A 309 -37.52 11.32 -39.59
N GLY A 310 -36.65 11.62 -40.56
CA GLY A 310 -36.60 12.92 -41.22
C GLY A 310 -36.56 14.06 -40.19
N GLU A 311 -37.51 15.00 -40.28
CA GLU A 311 -37.60 16.15 -39.37
C GLU A 311 -38.33 15.85 -38.04
N LYS A 312 -39.02 14.71 -37.94
CA LYS A 312 -39.87 14.40 -36.79
C LYS A 312 -39.08 13.71 -35.68
N THR A 313 -39.05 14.32 -34.49
CA THR A 313 -38.45 13.70 -33.30
C THR A 313 -39.40 12.68 -32.68
N TYR A 314 -38.87 11.49 -32.38
CA TYR A 314 -39.59 10.42 -31.66
C TYR A 314 -39.04 10.19 -30.27
N PHE A 315 -37.73 10.37 -30.08
CA PHE A 315 -37.09 10.29 -28.78
C PHE A 315 -36.31 11.57 -28.53
N ASP A 316 -36.78 12.39 -27.60
CA ASP A 316 -36.22 13.72 -27.35
C ASP A 316 -34.90 13.67 -26.60
N TYR A 317 -34.63 12.57 -25.86
CA TYR A 317 -33.45 12.43 -25.03
C TYR A 317 -33.04 10.97 -24.83
N ILE A 318 -31.87 10.61 -25.34
CA ILE A 318 -31.18 9.34 -25.14
C ILE A 318 -29.70 9.63 -24.88
N LEU A 319 -29.11 9.01 -23.86
CA LEU A 319 -27.67 9.10 -23.60
C LEU A 319 -26.96 7.96 -24.32
N LEU A 320 -26.12 8.30 -25.30
CA LEU A 320 -25.32 7.33 -26.03
C LEU A 320 -23.86 7.38 -25.58
N ARG A 321 -23.22 6.23 -25.44
CA ARG A 321 -21.78 6.09 -25.17
C ARG A 321 -21.19 4.95 -25.96
N THR A 322 -19.91 5.08 -26.32
CA THR A 322 -19.13 3.97 -26.86
C THR A 322 -18.98 2.87 -25.80
N GLU A 323 -19.43 1.66 -26.11
CA GLU A 323 -19.23 0.47 -25.26
C GLU A 323 -17.94 -0.27 -25.65
N LYS A 324 -17.68 -0.39 -26.97
CA LYS A 324 -16.57 -1.20 -27.49
C LYS A 324 -16.18 -0.78 -28.91
N ILE A 325 -14.92 -1.04 -29.28
CA ILE A 325 -14.40 -0.89 -30.64
C ILE A 325 -13.91 -2.26 -31.14
N LEU A 326 -14.56 -2.80 -32.17
CA LEU A 326 -14.22 -4.09 -32.79
C LEU A 326 -12.90 -4.00 -33.58
N ASP A 327 -12.27 -5.14 -33.84
CA ASP A 327 -10.93 -5.27 -34.45
C ASP A 327 -10.78 -4.57 -35.81
N ASP A 328 -11.85 -4.53 -36.61
CA ASP A 328 -11.93 -3.84 -37.91
C ASP A 328 -12.09 -2.30 -37.80
N GLY A 329 -12.21 -1.76 -36.59
CA GLY A 329 -12.43 -0.35 -36.30
C GLY A 329 -13.90 0.04 -36.17
N THR A 330 -14.82 -0.92 -36.14
CA THR A 330 -16.25 -0.66 -35.93
C THR A 330 -16.52 -0.28 -34.47
N TYR A 331 -17.15 0.87 -34.26
CA TYR A 331 -17.60 1.35 -32.96
C TYR A 331 -18.98 0.80 -32.64
N ILE A 332 -19.15 0.28 -31.43
CA ILE A 332 -20.44 -0.08 -30.84
C ILE A 332 -20.80 1.02 -29.85
N ILE A 333 -21.89 1.74 -30.14
CA ILE A 333 -22.38 2.86 -29.34
C ILE A 333 -23.81 2.55 -28.92
N ASN A 334 -24.12 2.68 -27.63
CA ASN A 334 -25.46 2.40 -27.13
C ASN A 334 -25.78 3.15 -25.82
N ASN A 335 -26.98 2.89 -25.28
CA ASN A 335 -27.48 3.50 -24.05
C ASN A 335 -27.61 2.54 -22.86
N ARG A 336 -26.82 1.45 -22.80
CA ARG A 336 -26.87 0.48 -21.67
C ARG A 336 -26.52 1.06 -20.31
N GLU A 337 -25.70 2.11 -20.26
CA GLU A 337 -25.28 2.74 -19.01
C GLU A 337 -26.42 3.51 -18.30
N GLN A 338 -27.59 3.69 -18.94
CA GLN A 338 -28.77 4.27 -18.30
C GLN A 338 -29.43 3.21 -17.37
N VAL A 339 -28.84 2.97 -16.19
CA VAL A 339 -29.25 1.87 -15.27
C VAL A 339 -30.44 2.22 -14.38
N ASP A 340 -30.59 3.50 -13.98
CA ASP A 340 -31.62 3.93 -13.01
C ASP A 340 -33.04 4.03 -13.61
N SER A 341 -33.16 3.83 -14.92
CA SER A 341 -34.40 3.66 -15.65
C SER A 341 -34.06 2.67 -16.73
N ALA A 342 -34.20 1.36 -16.45
CA ALA A 342 -33.94 0.31 -17.45
C ALA A 342 -34.42 0.83 -18.81
N PRO A 343 -33.52 1.00 -19.81
CA PRO A 343 -33.88 1.80 -20.96
C PRO A 343 -35.06 1.11 -21.61
N ILE A 344 -36.21 1.78 -21.53
CA ILE A 344 -37.48 1.32 -22.10
C ILE A 344 -37.21 0.91 -23.55
N ILE A 345 -36.35 1.68 -24.23
CA ILE A 345 -35.83 1.38 -25.55
C ILE A 345 -34.30 1.43 -25.54
N TYR A 346 -33.71 0.29 -25.87
CA TYR A 346 -32.29 0.10 -26.10
C TYR A 346 -31.95 0.41 -27.55
N PHE A 347 -31.05 1.36 -27.76
CA PHE A 347 -30.49 1.71 -29.06
C PHE A 347 -29.03 1.28 -29.12
N GLU A 348 -28.67 0.49 -30.12
CA GLU A 348 -27.30 0.13 -30.46
C GLU A 348 -27.00 0.52 -31.90
N VAL A 349 -25.89 1.22 -32.06
CA VAL A 349 -25.37 1.67 -33.34
C VAL A 349 -24.02 1.01 -33.55
N LYS A 350 -23.87 0.34 -34.69
CA LYS A 350 -22.58 -0.17 -35.16
C LYS A 350 -22.15 0.66 -36.36
N MET A 351 -21.06 1.40 -36.22
CA MET A 351 -20.52 2.19 -37.33
C MET A 351 -19.04 1.94 -37.50
N ASN A 352 -18.58 1.79 -38.74
CA ASN A 352 -17.16 1.85 -39.05
C ASN A 352 -16.83 3.20 -39.68
N PRO A 353 -16.01 4.06 -39.04
CA PRO A 353 -15.64 5.37 -39.60
C PRO A 353 -14.93 5.27 -40.97
N LYS A 354 -14.31 4.13 -41.30
CA LYS A 354 -13.70 3.89 -42.62
C LYS A 354 -14.73 3.56 -43.69
N ASN A 355 -15.93 3.14 -43.30
CA ASN A 355 -17.05 2.86 -44.19
C ASN A 355 -18.36 3.42 -43.61
N PRO A 356 -18.50 4.76 -43.56
CA PRO A 356 -19.62 5.42 -42.88
C PRO A 356 -20.98 5.17 -43.56
N LYS A 357 -20.99 4.57 -44.76
CA LYS A 357 -22.21 4.20 -45.48
C LYS A 357 -22.84 2.89 -44.99
N LYS A 358 -22.12 2.10 -44.17
CA LYS A 358 -22.64 0.89 -43.55
C LYS A 358 -22.77 1.14 -42.04
N VAL A 359 -23.92 1.67 -41.65
CA VAL A 359 -24.30 1.81 -40.25
C VAL A 359 -25.42 0.81 -39.98
N ASP A 360 -25.18 -0.08 -39.02
CA ASP A 360 -26.20 -1.02 -38.58
C ASP A 360 -26.82 -0.53 -37.28
N PHE A 361 -28.15 -0.55 -37.23
CA PHE A 361 -28.92 -0.18 -36.05
C PHE A 361 -29.59 -1.43 -35.48
N LYS A 362 -29.50 -1.59 -34.17
CA LYS A 362 -30.31 -2.55 -33.42
C LYS A 362 -31.09 -1.80 -32.36
N ILE A 363 -32.40 -1.94 -32.43
CA ILE A 363 -33.32 -1.30 -31.49
C ILE A 363 -34.10 -2.41 -30.81
N ASN A 364 -34.05 -2.45 -29.49
CA ASN A 364 -34.84 -3.40 -28.70
C ASN A 364 -35.60 -2.63 -27.63
N GLN A 365 -36.65 -3.24 -27.10
CA GLN A 365 -37.47 -2.65 -26.05
C GLN A 365 -37.49 -3.57 -24.84
N THR A 366 -37.48 -3.02 -23.63
CA THR A 366 -37.66 -3.79 -22.39
C THR A 366 -38.53 -3.03 -21.42
N LYS A 367 -39.58 -3.68 -20.89
CA LYS A 367 -40.46 -3.14 -19.82
C LYS A 367 -41.18 -1.82 -20.16
N ALA A 368 -41.59 -1.65 -21.41
CA ALA A 368 -42.29 -0.44 -21.84
C ALA A 368 -43.77 -0.42 -21.46
N ASN A 369 -44.30 0.75 -21.10
CA ASN A 369 -45.75 0.95 -20.99
C ASN A 369 -46.40 1.13 -22.36
N ASN A 370 -47.73 1.16 -22.41
CA ASN A 370 -48.50 1.25 -23.66
C ASN A 370 -48.24 2.54 -24.45
N ARG A 371 -47.95 3.65 -23.76
CA ARG A 371 -47.61 4.92 -24.41
C ARG A 371 -46.24 4.87 -25.10
N GLU A 372 -45.28 4.21 -24.48
CA GLU A 372 -43.96 3.98 -25.03
C GLU A 372 -43.99 2.98 -26.19
N LEU A 373 -44.77 1.90 -26.05
CA LEU A 373 -45.08 0.97 -27.14
C LEU A 373 -45.70 1.70 -28.32
N LEU A 374 -46.69 2.56 -28.08
CA LEU A 374 -47.33 3.36 -29.12
C LEU A 374 -46.33 4.27 -29.84
N ASN A 375 -45.46 4.95 -29.09
CA ASN A 375 -44.44 5.81 -29.69
C ASN A 375 -43.42 5.00 -30.49
N TYR A 376 -43.04 3.81 -30.00
CA TYR A 376 -42.13 2.90 -30.69
C TYR A 376 -42.75 2.34 -31.99
N ALA A 377 -44.00 1.87 -31.97
CA ALA A 377 -44.70 1.39 -33.16
C ALA A 377 -44.81 2.50 -34.22
N ARG A 378 -45.17 3.73 -33.82
CA ARG A 378 -45.20 4.91 -34.71
C ARG A 378 -43.82 5.30 -35.25
N PHE A 379 -42.77 5.09 -34.46
CA PHE A 379 -41.39 5.31 -34.89
C PHE A 379 -41.00 4.29 -35.96
N MET A 380 -41.29 3.01 -35.74
CA MET A 380 -40.98 1.93 -36.68
C MET A 380 -41.79 2.06 -37.98
N ASP A 381 -43.09 2.36 -37.91
CA ASP A 381 -43.93 2.60 -39.09
C ASP A 381 -43.38 3.74 -39.97
N GLU A 382 -43.04 4.88 -39.36
CA GLU A 382 -42.49 6.02 -40.09
C GLU A 382 -41.10 5.71 -40.63
N LEU A 383 -40.26 5.00 -39.87
CA LEU A 383 -38.92 4.62 -40.33
C LEU A 383 -38.97 3.65 -41.52
N ILE A 384 -39.90 2.69 -41.54
CA ILE A 384 -40.12 1.78 -42.68
C ILE A 384 -40.51 2.56 -43.94
N ARG A 385 -41.34 3.59 -43.79
CA ARG A 385 -41.84 4.42 -44.88
C ARG A 385 -40.82 5.44 -45.39
N ALA A 386 -40.25 6.24 -44.49
CA ALA A 386 -39.34 7.34 -44.82
C ALA A 386 -37.91 6.86 -45.06
N LYS A 387 -37.48 5.81 -44.35
CA LYS A 387 -36.12 5.25 -44.32
C LYS A 387 -35.03 6.22 -43.88
N ASP A 388 -35.37 7.42 -43.42
CA ASP A 388 -34.39 8.47 -43.11
C ASP A 388 -34.20 8.62 -41.60
N LEU A 389 -33.11 8.09 -41.05
CA LEU A 389 -32.85 8.06 -39.60
C LEU A 389 -31.76 9.06 -39.22
N HIS A 390 -32.04 9.87 -38.20
CA HIS A 390 -31.09 10.82 -37.63
C HIS A 390 -30.88 10.57 -36.14
N ILE A 391 -29.62 10.50 -35.74
CA ILE A 391 -29.15 10.61 -34.37
C ILE A 391 -28.58 12.01 -34.20
N TYR A 392 -29.36 12.89 -33.58
CA TYR A 392 -29.07 14.30 -33.45
C TYR A 392 -28.45 14.60 -32.08
N MET A 393 -27.23 15.16 -32.04
CA MET A 393 -26.61 15.57 -30.78
C MET A 393 -27.23 16.86 -30.27
N LEU A 394 -27.75 16.83 -29.03
CA LEU A 394 -28.42 17.97 -28.42
C LEU A 394 -27.44 19.11 -28.13
N ASP A 395 -26.27 18.80 -27.56
CA ASP A 395 -25.27 19.81 -27.19
C ASP A 395 -24.66 20.52 -28.40
N ALA A 396 -24.34 19.76 -29.44
CA ALA A 396 -23.69 20.28 -30.65
C ALA A 396 -24.67 20.81 -31.70
N LYS A 397 -25.98 20.61 -31.49
CA LYS A 397 -27.07 21.01 -32.40
C LYS A 397 -26.82 20.58 -33.86
N LYS A 398 -26.39 19.34 -34.04
CA LYS A 398 -26.09 18.76 -35.36
C LYS A 398 -26.28 17.26 -35.34
N ASP A 399 -26.48 16.67 -36.52
CA ASP A 399 -26.50 15.23 -36.66
C ASP A 399 -25.11 14.64 -36.34
N PHE A 400 -25.13 13.63 -35.47
CA PHE A 400 -24.02 12.74 -35.27
C PHE A 400 -23.99 11.67 -36.36
N ILE A 401 -25.17 11.11 -36.64
CA ILE A 401 -25.40 10.15 -37.72
C ILE A 401 -26.70 10.55 -38.42
N ALA A 402 -26.68 10.59 -39.73
CA ALA A 402 -27.86 10.77 -40.56
C ALA A 402 -27.72 9.88 -41.80
N GLY A 403 -28.79 9.20 -42.20
CA GLY A 403 -28.75 8.41 -43.42
C GLY A 403 -29.97 7.52 -43.66
N ILE A 404 -29.96 6.93 -44.85
CA ILE A 404 -31.01 6.03 -45.32
C ILE A 404 -30.78 4.63 -44.74
N VAL A 405 -31.80 4.07 -44.09
CA VAL A 405 -31.83 2.71 -43.56
C VAL A 405 -32.47 1.79 -44.60
N ASP A 406 -31.66 0.93 -45.22
CA ASP A 406 -32.11 0.10 -46.34
C ASP A 406 -33.15 -0.95 -45.92
N ASN A 407 -32.93 -1.59 -44.77
CA ASN A 407 -33.78 -2.64 -44.21
C ASN A 407 -34.13 -2.35 -42.75
N VAL A 408 -35.42 -2.31 -42.46
CA VAL A 408 -35.97 -2.21 -41.11
C VAL A 408 -36.81 -3.46 -40.89
N ASN A 409 -36.43 -4.31 -39.92
CA ASN A 409 -37.23 -5.46 -39.54
C ASN A 409 -38.06 -5.11 -38.30
N TYR A 410 -39.39 -5.12 -38.44
CA TYR A 410 -40.33 -4.94 -37.35
C TYR A 410 -41.45 -5.97 -37.50
N GLU A 411 -41.53 -6.86 -36.52
CA GLU A 411 -42.56 -7.91 -36.47
C GLU A 411 -43.64 -7.46 -35.49
N SER A 412 -44.81 -7.12 -36.03
CA SER A 412 -45.98 -6.80 -35.21
C SER A 412 -46.68 -8.09 -34.76
N GLY A 413 -47.23 -8.08 -33.55
CA GLY A 413 -48.17 -9.12 -33.09
C GLY A 413 -49.56 -9.00 -33.73
N PHE A 414 -49.81 -7.94 -34.49
CA PHE A 414 -51.06 -7.67 -35.21
C PHE A 414 -50.91 -7.95 -36.72
N PRO A 415 -52.02 -8.09 -37.46
CA PRO A 415 -51.98 -8.24 -38.92
C PRO A 415 -51.23 -7.14 -39.65
N SER A 416 -51.17 -5.93 -39.07
CA SER A 416 -50.43 -4.79 -39.61
C SER A 416 -49.96 -3.82 -38.52
N ILE A 417 -48.90 -3.04 -38.78
CA ILE A 417 -48.42 -1.99 -37.86
C ILE A 417 -49.49 -0.91 -37.61
N PRO A 418 -50.26 -0.46 -38.62
CA PRO A 418 -51.37 0.46 -38.36
C PRO A 418 -52.43 -0.08 -37.40
N GLU A 419 -52.74 -1.38 -37.44
CA GLU A 419 -53.67 -2.00 -36.49
C GLU A 419 -53.10 -2.07 -35.07
N GLU A 420 -51.81 -2.35 -34.92
CA GLU A 420 -51.12 -2.27 -33.62
C GLU A 420 -51.14 -0.84 -33.07
N ILE A 421 -50.88 0.16 -33.93
CA ILE A 421 -50.94 1.57 -33.56
C ILE A 421 -52.35 1.96 -33.09
N ASP A 422 -53.40 1.58 -33.85
CA ASP A 422 -54.80 1.85 -33.47
C ASP A 422 -55.14 1.20 -32.11
N PHE A 423 -54.79 -0.07 -31.94
CA PHE A 423 -54.99 -0.79 -30.68
C PHE A 423 -54.33 -0.06 -29.50
N LEU A 424 -53.05 0.29 -29.62
CA LEU A 424 -52.31 0.98 -28.56
C LEU A 424 -52.84 2.39 -28.30
N GLN A 425 -53.32 3.10 -29.33
CA GLN A 425 -54.01 4.40 -29.17
C GLN A 425 -55.27 4.27 -28.32
N ARG A 426 -56.08 3.25 -28.59
CA ARG A 426 -57.32 2.96 -27.84
C ARG A 426 -57.04 2.63 -26.38
N VAL A 427 -56.06 1.76 -26.14
CA VAL A 427 -55.60 1.43 -24.78
C VAL A 427 -55.14 2.69 -24.05
N CYS A 428 -54.27 3.50 -24.66
CA CYS A 428 -53.81 4.76 -24.08
C CYS A 428 -54.95 5.75 -23.80
N ALA A 429 -56.00 5.79 -24.65
CA ALA A 429 -57.16 6.66 -24.42
C ALA A 429 -57.91 6.26 -23.14
N ILE A 430 -58.13 4.95 -22.95
CA ILE A 430 -58.77 4.38 -21.75
C ILE A 430 -57.93 4.68 -20.51
N GLU A 431 -56.62 4.40 -20.53
CA GLU A 431 -55.70 4.68 -19.44
C GLU A 431 -55.73 6.17 -19.02
N ASN A 432 -55.68 7.07 -20.00
CA ASN A 432 -55.70 8.50 -19.75
C ASN A 432 -57.03 9.00 -19.20
N TYR A 433 -58.16 8.47 -19.67
CA TYR A 433 -59.48 8.89 -19.24
C TYR A 433 -59.76 8.41 -17.79
N PHE A 434 -59.55 7.12 -17.52
CA PHE A 434 -59.84 6.52 -16.21
C PHE A 434 -58.69 6.59 -15.20
N LYS A 435 -57.51 7.09 -15.59
CA LYS A 435 -56.30 7.15 -14.76
C LYS A 435 -55.87 5.78 -14.24
N VAL A 436 -55.87 4.80 -15.13
CA VAL A 436 -55.43 3.42 -14.88
C VAL A 436 -54.24 3.08 -15.77
N GLU A 437 -53.50 2.03 -15.41
CA GLU A 437 -52.47 1.42 -16.25
C GLU A 437 -52.88 -0.01 -16.57
N MET A 438 -52.69 -0.42 -17.83
CA MET A 438 -53.03 -1.75 -18.32
C MET A 438 -51.79 -2.46 -18.86
N ASN A 439 -51.70 -3.76 -18.65
CA ASN A 439 -50.62 -4.59 -19.17
C ASN A 439 -51.07 -5.33 -20.44
N THR A 440 -50.47 -4.97 -21.58
CA THR A 440 -50.71 -5.61 -22.88
C THR A 440 -49.59 -6.58 -23.28
N HIS A 441 -48.62 -6.89 -22.40
CA HIS A 441 -47.51 -7.82 -22.66
C HIS A 441 -47.93 -9.30 -22.55
N ARG A 442 -49.12 -9.63 -23.04
CA ARG A 442 -49.70 -10.98 -23.02
C ARG A 442 -50.64 -11.16 -24.20
N ASP A 443 -51.04 -12.40 -24.43
CA ASP A 443 -52.09 -12.69 -25.40
C ASP A 443 -53.40 -12.01 -24.98
N ILE A 444 -53.99 -11.28 -25.93
CA ILE A 444 -55.24 -10.54 -25.78
C ILE A 444 -56.34 -11.38 -26.40
N SER A 445 -57.36 -11.71 -25.62
CA SER A 445 -58.53 -12.42 -26.13
C SER A 445 -59.37 -11.52 -27.05
N LEU A 446 -60.13 -12.13 -27.96
CA LEU A 446 -61.06 -11.40 -28.83
C LEU A 446 -62.09 -10.60 -28.03
N GLU A 447 -62.51 -11.10 -26.88
CA GLU A 447 -63.42 -10.39 -25.97
C GLU A 447 -62.78 -9.14 -25.36
N GLU A 448 -61.54 -9.26 -24.85
CA GLU A 448 -60.78 -8.10 -24.34
C GLU A 448 -60.57 -7.05 -25.43
N TYR A 449 -60.20 -7.47 -26.65
CA TYR A 449 -60.06 -6.56 -27.80
C TYR A 449 -61.36 -5.83 -28.10
N ASN A 450 -62.49 -6.55 -28.19
CA ASN A 450 -63.80 -5.94 -28.46
C ASN A 450 -64.22 -4.96 -27.35
N ASN A 451 -63.90 -5.27 -26.10
CA ASN A 451 -64.18 -4.37 -24.98
C ASN A 451 -63.31 -3.11 -25.03
N ILE A 452 -62.03 -3.22 -25.42
CA ILE A 452 -61.15 -2.07 -25.67
C ILE A 452 -61.75 -1.18 -26.76
N VAL A 453 -62.17 -1.74 -27.89
CA VAL A 453 -62.79 -0.98 -28.99
C VAL A 453 -64.03 -0.24 -28.50
N LYS A 454 -64.99 -0.94 -27.87
CA LYS A 454 -66.23 -0.34 -27.38
C LYS A 454 -66.00 0.80 -26.39
N ILE A 455 -65.15 0.59 -25.37
CA ILE A 455 -64.92 1.59 -24.33
C ILE A 455 -64.13 2.78 -24.90
N SER A 456 -63.13 2.52 -25.77
CA SER A 456 -62.39 3.61 -26.42
C SER A 456 -63.27 4.40 -27.37
N ASP A 457 -64.20 3.79 -28.10
CA ASP A 457 -65.16 4.50 -28.94
C ASP A 457 -66.05 5.45 -28.12
N LEU A 458 -66.46 5.06 -26.92
CA LEU A 458 -67.22 5.93 -25.99
C LEU A 458 -66.40 7.11 -25.46
N ILE A 459 -65.07 6.98 -25.40
CA ILE A 459 -64.16 8.05 -24.93
C ILE A 459 -63.79 8.99 -26.08
N LEU A 460 -63.55 8.44 -27.27
CA LEU A 460 -63.05 9.17 -28.43
C LEU A 460 -64.18 9.86 -29.20
N ASN A 461 -65.41 9.35 -29.11
CA ASN A 461 -66.59 9.92 -29.75
C ASN A 461 -67.55 10.45 -28.68
N ASP A 462 -68.27 11.53 -28.99
CA ASP A 462 -69.27 12.10 -28.08
C ASP A 462 -70.47 11.15 -27.89
N GLU A 463 -70.86 10.46 -28.96
CA GLU A 463 -71.99 9.54 -29.01
C GLU A 463 -71.61 8.31 -29.84
N VAL A 464 -71.93 7.12 -29.32
CA VAL A 464 -71.75 5.85 -30.03
C VAL A 464 -73.13 5.28 -30.35
N GLU A 465 -73.42 5.16 -31.65
CA GLU A 465 -74.70 4.61 -32.14
C GLU A 465 -74.59 3.10 -32.36
N SER A 466 -75.58 2.35 -31.87
CA SER A 466 -75.75 0.93 -32.18
C SER A 466 -77.24 0.57 -32.28
N THR A 467 -77.59 -0.72 -32.31
CA THR A 467 -78.98 -1.19 -32.39
C THR A 467 -79.36 -2.04 -31.19
N TRP A 468 -80.62 -1.98 -30.77
CA TRP A 468 -81.14 -2.76 -29.64
C TRP A 468 -82.35 -3.62 -30.05
N GLU A 469 -82.58 -4.72 -29.32
CA GLU A 469 -83.68 -5.68 -29.59
C GLU A 469 -84.74 -5.70 -28.49
N GLU A 470 -84.31 -5.79 -27.23
CA GLU A 470 -85.18 -5.78 -26.06
C GLU A 470 -84.43 -5.14 -24.88
N ALA A 471 -85.12 -4.34 -24.09
CA ALA A 471 -84.63 -3.85 -22.81
C ALA A 471 -85.65 -4.18 -21.73
N SER A 472 -85.20 -4.53 -20.52
CA SER A 472 -86.12 -4.85 -19.44
C SER A 472 -85.69 -4.25 -18.12
N PHE A 473 -86.63 -3.54 -17.51
CA PHE A 473 -86.42 -2.82 -16.25
C PHE A 473 -87.34 -3.42 -15.19
N SER A 474 -86.80 -3.59 -13.99
CA SER A 474 -87.58 -4.02 -12.82
C SER A 474 -87.61 -2.88 -11.81
N GLY A 475 -88.76 -2.67 -11.19
CA GLY A 475 -88.96 -1.65 -10.16
C GLY A 475 -90.10 -2.06 -9.23
N VAL A 476 -90.55 -1.11 -8.42
CA VAL A 476 -91.73 -1.28 -7.56
C VAL A 476 -92.85 -0.36 -8.00
N VAL A 477 -94.09 -0.80 -7.81
CA VAL A 477 -95.26 0.04 -8.08
C VAL A 477 -95.38 1.12 -7.02
N GLY A 478 -95.68 2.35 -7.46
CA GLY A 478 -95.97 3.48 -6.58
C GLY A 478 -96.85 4.51 -7.28
N GLU A 479 -97.35 5.48 -6.52
CA GLU A 479 -98.33 6.47 -7.00
C GLU A 479 -97.88 7.23 -8.26
N ALA A 480 -96.60 7.62 -8.34
CA ALA A 480 -96.05 8.32 -9.49
C ALA A 480 -96.05 7.47 -10.78
N MET A 481 -95.70 6.18 -10.66
CA MET A 481 -95.73 5.25 -11.79
C MET A 481 -97.16 5.05 -12.30
N ARG A 482 -98.15 4.89 -11.39
CA ARG A 482 -99.57 4.74 -11.79
C ARG A 482 -100.05 5.93 -12.62
N LYS A 483 -99.77 7.15 -12.17
CA LYS A 483 -100.09 8.40 -12.90
C LYS A 483 -99.42 8.47 -14.26
N GLN A 484 -98.19 7.97 -14.41
CA GLN A 484 -97.51 7.92 -15.71
C GLN A 484 -98.20 6.91 -16.65
N PHE A 485 -98.56 5.72 -16.16
CA PHE A 485 -99.21 4.69 -16.98
C PHE A 485 -100.66 5.01 -17.40
N GLU A 486 -101.36 5.87 -16.66
CA GLU A 486 -102.67 6.40 -17.08
C GLU A 486 -102.58 7.22 -18.38
N ASN A 487 -101.43 7.88 -18.62
CA ASN A 487 -101.24 8.83 -19.72
C ASN A 487 -100.39 8.28 -20.89
N ILE A 488 -99.87 7.06 -20.80
CA ILE A 488 -99.06 6.45 -21.86
C ILE A 488 -99.97 5.72 -22.84
N ASP A 489 -100.16 6.26 -24.05
CA ASP A 489 -101.03 5.67 -25.08
C ASP A 489 -100.27 5.18 -26.33
N SER A 490 -98.96 5.44 -26.44
CA SER A 490 -98.16 5.07 -27.62
C SER A 490 -96.68 4.82 -27.27
N SER A 491 -95.87 4.60 -28.32
CA SER A 491 -94.40 4.53 -28.24
C SER A 491 -93.78 5.73 -27.51
N ILE A 492 -92.79 5.46 -26.67
CA ILE A 492 -91.96 6.49 -26.03
C ILE A 492 -90.93 6.98 -27.06
N ALA A 493 -90.90 8.28 -27.34
CA ALA A 493 -90.00 8.84 -28.36
C ALA A 493 -88.52 8.58 -28.03
N MET A 494 -88.13 8.77 -26.76
CA MET A 494 -86.80 8.48 -26.25
C MET A 494 -86.89 7.99 -24.81
N LEU A 495 -86.28 6.85 -24.52
CA LEU A 495 -86.10 6.33 -23.17
C LEU A 495 -84.61 6.41 -22.82
N SER A 496 -84.27 7.28 -21.88
CA SER A 496 -82.89 7.47 -21.42
C SER A 496 -82.74 7.01 -19.98
N TYR A 497 -81.61 6.36 -19.68
CA TYR A 497 -81.23 6.04 -18.30
C TYR A 497 -79.71 6.08 -18.12
N ILE A 498 -79.28 6.26 -16.88
CA ILE A 498 -77.87 6.18 -16.51
C ILE A 498 -77.56 4.74 -16.10
N GLY A 499 -76.65 4.10 -16.82
CA GLY A 499 -76.07 2.82 -16.46
C GLY A 499 -74.76 3.01 -15.69
N GLU A 500 -74.52 2.16 -14.70
CA GLU A 500 -73.21 2.04 -14.06
C GLU A 500 -72.53 0.75 -14.54
N CYS A 501 -71.30 0.87 -15.03
CA CYS A 501 -70.49 -0.26 -15.45
C CYS A 501 -69.31 -0.45 -14.51
N ASN A 502 -69.13 -1.67 -14.01
CA ASN A 502 -67.90 -2.10 -13.35
C ASN A 502 -67.11 -2.91 -14.37
N VAL A 503 -65.97 -2.40 -14.82
CA VAL A 503 -65.14 -3.04 -15.83
C VAL A 503 -63.91 -3.64 -15.19
N LYS A 504 -63.67 -4.92 -15.50
CA LYS A 504 -62.39 -5.57 -15.33
C LYS A 504 -61.84 -5.84 -16.73
N LEU A 505 -60.87 -5.03 -17.14
CA LEU A 505 -60.28 -5.10 -18.47
C LEU A 505 -58.78 -5.28 -18.32
N LEU A 506 -58.28 -6.36 -18.91
CA LEU A 506 -56.94 -6.84 -18.69
C LEU A 506 -56.67 -7.05 -17.18
N ASP A 507 -55.71 -6.34 -16.62
CA ASP A 507 -55.36 -6.30 -15.21
C ASP A 507 -55.85 -5.03 -14.48
N ALA A 508 -56.57 -4.15 -15.18
CA ALA A 508 -57.16 -2.94 -14.61
C ALA A 508 -58.63 -3.15 -14.23
N GLU A 509 -59.03 -2.47 -13.15
CA GLU A 509 -60.42 -2.40 -12.70
C GLU A 509 -60.83 -0.93 -12.57
N PHE A 510 -61.91 -0.54 -13.22
CA PHE A 510 -62.45 0.82 -13.17
C PHE A 510 -63.97 0.81 -13.29
N LYS A 511 -64.58 1.93 -12.89
CA LYS A 511 -66.03 2.12 -12.91
C LYS A 511 -66.37 3.38 -13.67
N PHE A 512 -67.45 3.34 -14.42
CA PHE A 512 -67.96 4.54 -15.07
C PHE A 512 -69.47 4.51 -15.21
N LYS A 513 -70.04 5.72 -15.22
CA LYS A 513 -71.43 5.95 -15.58
C LYS A 513 -71.49 6.27 -17.07
N TYR A 514 -72.54 5.80 -17.73
CA TYR A 514 -72.85 6.17 -19.11
C TYR A 514 -74.36 6.41 -19.22
N MET A 515 -74.74 7.28 -20.15
CA MET A 515 -76.14 7.47 -20.50
C MET A 515 -76.46 6.62 -21.72
N HIS A 516 -77.49 5.80 -21.60
CA HIS A 516 -78.03 4.96 -22.66
C HIS A 516 -79.35 5.54 -23.13
N ILE A 517 -79.49 5.82 -24.44
CA ILE A 517 -80.67 6.46 -25.04
C ILE A 517 -81.28 5.53 -26.07
N LEU A 518 -82.39 4.89 -25.71
CA LEU A 518 -83.17 4.04 -26.60
C LEU A 518 -84.13 4.90 -27.43
N LYS A 519 -83.96 4.92 -28.76
CA LYS A 519 -84.91 5.58 -29.66
C LYS A 519 -86.18 4.75 -29.78
N CYS A 520 -87.33 5.43 -29.86
CA CYS A 520 -88.64 4.83 -30.15
C CYS A 520 -88.97 3.59 -29.31
N ALA A 521 -88.74 3.64 -28.00
CA ALA A 521 -89.00 2.51 -27.11
C ALA A 521 -90.51 2.23 -26.95
N VAL A 522 -90.93 1.00 -27.22
CA VAL A 522 -92.33 0.55 -27.10
C VAL A 522 -92.46 -0.45 -25.96
N ILE A 523 -93.40 -0.22 -25.05
CA ILE A 523 -93.68 -1.18 -23.97
C ILE A 523 -94.34 -2.43 -24.56
N GLN A 524 -93.68 -3.57 -24.38
CA GLN A 524 -94.20 -4.86 -24.82
C GLN A 524 -95.43 -5.25 -23.97
N ASN A 525 -96.54 -5.56 -24.63
CA ASN A 525 -97.83 -5.89 -23.99
C ASN A 525 -98.37 -4.79 -23.05
N LEU A 526 -98.36 -3.54 -23.49
CA LEU A 526 -98.77 -2.35 -22.70
C LEU A 526 -100.09 -2.55 -21.93
N ASP A 527 -101.15 -3.05 -22.57
CA ASP A 527 -102.46 -3.24 -21.91
C ASP A 527 -102.38 -4.17 -20.69
N LYS A 528 -101.61 -5.26 -20.83
CA LYS A 528 -101.39 -6.23 -19.75
C LYS A 528 -100.58 -5.61 -18.61
N ILE A 529 -99.62 -4.72 -18.93
CA ILE A 529 -98.85 -4.00 -17.92
C ILE A 529 -99.73 -2.96 -17.22
N LYS A 530 -100.55 -2.18 -17.94
CA LYS A 530 -101.53 -1.25 -17.34
C LYS A 530 -102.46 -1.96 -16.36
N SER A 531 -103.03 -3.10 -16.75
CA SER A 531 -103.88 -3.90 -15.84
C SER A 531 -103.12 -4.36 -14.59
N ARG A 532 -101.88 -4.83 -14.74
CA ARG A 532 -101.05 -5.24 -13.60
C ARG A 532 -100.74 -4.08 -12.66
N VAL A 533 -100.34 -2.93 -13.19
CA VAL A 533 -100.06 -1.71 -12.40
C VAL A 533 -101.29 -1.26 -11.62
N SER A 534 -102.51 -1.50 -12.12
CA SER A 534 -103.75 -1.11 -11.41
C SER A 534 -104.12 -2.02 -10.23
N ILE A 535 -103.62 -3.25 -10.19
CA ILE A 535 -104.03 -4.28 -9.21
C ILE A 535 -102.98 -4.51 -8.13
N LEU A 536 -101.70 -4.32 -8.45
CA LEU A 536 -100.59 -4.46 -7.49
C LEU A 536 -100.66 -3.37 -6.41
N ASP A 537 -100.20 -3.67 -5.19
CA ASP A 537 -100.09 -2.72 -4.08
C ASP A 537 -98.80 -1.89 -4.19
N ASP A 538 -98.73 -0.76 -3.48
CA ASP A 538 -97.51 0.06 -3.46
C ASP A 538 -96.36 -0.71 -2.78
N GLY A 539 -95.21 -0.77 -3.45
CA GLY A 539 -94.06 -1.59 -3.05
C GLY A 539 -93.99 -2.96 -3.73
N ASP A 540 -95.05 -3.39 -4.43
CA ASP A 540 -95.02 -4.65 -5.18
C ASP A 540 -94.06 -4.57 -6.38
N PRO A 541 -93.30 -5.64 -6.68
CA PRO A 541 -92.37 -5.67 -7.79
C PRO A 541 -93.09 -5.75 -9.14
N ILE A 542 -92.61 -4.97 -10.11
CA ILE A 542 -93.06 -5.02 -11.50
C ILE A 542 -91.87 -5.04 -12.46
N ARG A 543 -92.01 -5.80 -13.54
CA ARG A 543 -91.04 -5.86 -14.64
C ARG A 543 -91.68 -5.37 -15.92
N ILE A 544 -91.06 -4.39 -16.55
CA ILE A 544 -91.47 -3.80 -17.82
C ILE A 544 -90.45 -4.20 -18.88
N LYS A 545 -90.94 -4.58 -20.05
CA LYS A 545 -90.12 -4.89 -21.22
C LYS A 545 -90.40 -3.86 -22.29
N PHE A 546 -89.33 -3.42 -22.94
CA PHE A 546 -89.34 -2.51 -24.07
C PHE A 546 -88.78 -3.22 -25.29
N VAL A 547 -89.33 -2.91 -26.45
CA VAL A 547 -88.85 -3.34 -27.78
C VAL A 547 -88.77 -2.10 -28.68
N PRO A 548 -87.92 -2.11 -29.72
CA PRO A 548 -87.83 -0.99 -30.65
C PRO A 548 -89.12 -0.83 -31.45
N GLY A 549 -89.52 0.43 -31.67
CA GLY A 549 -90.59 0.82 -32.57
C GLY A 549 -90.07 0.97 -34.01
N GLU A 550 -90.27 2.13 -34.61
CA GLU A 550 -89.82 2.41 -35.99
C GLU A 550 -88.30 2.66 -36.09
N ASP A 551 -87.67 3.10 -35.00
CA ASP A 551 -86.23 3.36 -34.91
C ASP A 551 -85.63 2.46 -33.82
N ASN A 552 -84.79 1.50 -34.22
CA ASN A 552 -84.13 0.58 -33.30
C ASN A 552 -82.72 1.02 -32.88
N ARG A 553 -82.38 2.29 -33.14
CA ARG A 553 -81.09 2.84 -32.74
C ARG A 553 -81.03 3.09 -31.25
N VAL A 554 -79.83 2.94 -30.73
CA VAL A 554 -79.47 3.31 -29.37
C VAL A 554 -78.21 4.16 -29.42
N ILE A 555 -78.16 5.16 -28.54
CA ILE A 555 -77.03 6.06 -28.41
C ILE A 555 -76.46 5.90 -27.01
N ASP A 556 -75.17 5.59 -26.93
CA ASP A 556 -74.39 5.56 -25.71
C ASP A 556 -73.48 6.78 -25.64
N THR A 557 -73.43 7.44 -24.48
CA THR A 557 -72.53 8.58 -24.24
C THR A 557 -72.02 8.62 -22.81
N LEU A 558 -70.79 9.12 -22.64
CA LEU A 558 -70.23 9.45 -21.34
C LEU A 558 -70.66 10.84 -20.85
N HIS A 559 -71.30 11.65 -21.71
CA HIS A 559 -71.80 12.97 -21.35
C HIS A 559 -73.16 12.88 -20.65
N ILE A 560 -73.16 12.92 -19.32
CA ILE A 560 -74.39 12.90 -18.52
C ILE A 560 -74.81 14.34 -18.21
N PRO A 561 -76.03 14.78 -18.59
CA PRO A 561 -76.54 16.09 -18.23
C PRO A 561 -76.62 16.26 -16.70
N LYS A 562 -76.18 17.41 -16.18
CA LYS A 562 -76.15 17.71 -14.73
C LYS A 562 -77.52 17.53 -14.04
N GLU A 563 -78.60 17.81 -14.77
CA GLU A 563 -79.98 17.68 -14.29
C GLU A 563 -80.35 16.23 -13.91
N LEU A 564 -79.65 15.24 -14.48
CA LEU A 564 -79.84 13.81 -14.21
C LEU A 564 -78.79 13.24 -13.24
N GLU A 565 -77.74 13.99 -12.88
CA GLU A 565 -76.73 13.56 -11.91
C GLU A 565 -77.23 13.66 -10.46
N ASP A 566 -78.13 14.60 -10.18
CA ASP A 566 -78.67 14.88 -8.83
C ASP A 566 -79.89 13.99 -8.45
N GLU A 567 -80.40 13.17 -9.38
CA GLU A 567 -81.55 12.27 -9.17
C GLU A 567 -81.17 10.80 -8.88
N THR A 568 -79.86 10.46 -8.80
CA THR A 568 -79.38 9.11 -8.45
C THR A 568 -78.99 8.92 -6.99
#